data_AF-A0A1G1HWZ6-F1
#
_entry.id   AF-A0A1G1HWZ6-F1
#
_cell.length_a   1.000
_cell.length_b   1.000
_cell.length_c   1.000
_cell.angle_alpha   90.00
_cell.angle_beta   90.00
_cell.angle_gamma   90.00
#
_symmetry.space_group_name_H-M   'P 1'
#
loop_
_entity.id
_entity.type
_entity.pdbx_description
1 polymer ?
#
loop_
_entity_poly.entity_id
_entity_poly.type
_entity_poly.pdbx_seq_one_letter_code
_entity_poly.pdbx_strand_id
1 'polypeptide(L)'
;MSPLDVLQAEPKIAYFSMEIGLRSDVPTYSGGLGVLAGDTIKACADLKLPVVGVTLVSRQGYFRQELDANGRQHARPSPWDPSRLMTLVKPRVKVVLDRRPVAVGAWLYWVDSPTGGRIPVLFLDTDFPDNAPEHRELTSFLYGHDAAYRLRQEAVLGLGGGKMLQALGITVRKYHMNEGHSALLTLELLERFRRPIESVWQEDLVWDVERIKDLCVFTTHTPVEAGHDRFPYDLVERVLGAPLPIEVLKRLGGPEELNMTLLALNLSRFVNGVAKKHGEVSRALFPGYEISAITNGVHSFTWTCPDLAALYDAHLPGWANEPELLVRVDNIPDAALWAAHQAAKTRLLALVARATGARMSPDVLTIGFARRMTMYKRADLLFSDVKRLADFGDGRLQVVLAGKAHPQDEPGQHIIERLFQAIEALRGRVTVAFLPDYQMDMALTLIAGSDLWLNTPRRPHEASGTSGMKATHNGVPNFSVLDGWWIEGHVEGVTGWSIGPPPWESTLTDTPDIRDAHDLYDKLERVILPLYYDDRPGWIAVMKHAIGKNASYFNCHRMMRRYVTEAYLR
;
A
#
# COMPACT_ATOMS: atom_id res chain seq x y z
N MET A 1 -22.85 -18.16 18.25
CA MET A 1 -21.81 -18.78 17.41
C MET A 1 -20.45 -18.49 18.03
N SER A 2 -19.64 -19.51 18.22
CA SER A 2 -18.23 -19.34 18.55
C SER A 2 -17.52 -18.58 17.40
N PRO A 3 -16.41 -17.87 17.64
CA PRO A 3 -15.61 -17.30 16.56
C PRO A 3 -15.20 -18.32 15.49
N LEU A 4 -15.02 -19.59 15.89
CA LEU A 4 -14.67 -20.69 14.99
C LEU A 4 -15.83 -21.07 14.06
N ASP A 5 -17.08 -20.98 14.52
CA ASP A 5 -18.26 -21.29 13.70
C ASP A 5 -18.35 -20.32 12.51
N VAL A 6 -18.05 -19.03 12.73
CA VAL A 6 -18.04 -18.00 11.67
C VAL A 6 -16.87 -18.22 10.68
N LEU A 7 -15.74 -18.71 11.18
CA LEU A 7 -14.60 -19.07 10.34
C LEU A 7 -14.91 -20.28 9.43
N GLN A 8 -15.84 -21.15 9.83
CA GLN A 8 -16.14 -22.40 9.13
C GLN A 8 -17.47 -22.37 8.35
N ALA A 9 -18.26 -21.30 8.49
CA ALA A 9 -19.62 -21.23 7.97
C ALA A 9 -19.74 -21.39 6.44
N GLU A 10 -18.75 -20.90 5.67
CA GLU A 10 -18.76 -20.95 4.21
C GLU A 10 -17.33 -20.96 3.63
N PRO A 11 -17.13 -21.44 2.38
CA PRO A 11 -15.85 -21.35 1.70
C PRO A 11 -15.37 -19.90 1.54
N LYS A 12 -14.12 -19.64 1.90
CA LYS A 12 -13.54 -18.29 1.90
C LYS A 12 -12.51 -18.09 0.79
N ILE A 13 -12.27 -16.83 0.45
CA ILE A 13 -11.06 -16.39 -0.25
C ILE A 13 -10.00 -16.09 0.81
N ALA A 14 -8.85 -16.75 0.73
CA ALA A 14 -7.76 -16.50 1.65
C ALA A 14 -6.80 -15.46 1.05
N TYR A 15 -6.78 -14.26 1.62
CA TYR A 15 -5.97 -13.14 1.16
C TYR A 15 -4.69 -13.05 1.99
N PHE A 16 -3.55 -13.37 1.36
CA PHE A 16 -2.24 -13.37 2.00
C PHE A 16 -1.48 -12.10 1.66
N SER A 17 -0.97 -11.43 2.69
CA SER A 17 -0.06 -10.30 2.50
C SER A 17 0.94 -10.20 3.65
N MET A 18 2.17 -9.81 3.33
CA MET A 18 3.21 -9.56 4.33
C MET A 18 2.87 -8.41 5.28
N GLU A 19 2.05 -7.45 4.82
CA GLU A 19 1.56 -6.34 5.63
C GLU A 19 0.06 -6.14 5.45
N ILE A 20 -0.63 -5.82 6.55
CA ILE A 20 -2.04 -5.38 6.54
C ILE A 20 -2.18 -4.23 7.54
N GLY A 21 -2.44 -3.03 7.02
CA GLY A 21 -2.61 -1.80 7.80
C GLY A 21 -4.06 -1.53 8.13
N LEU A 22 -4.53 -2.05 9.26
CA LEU A 22 -5.92 -1.86 9.70
C LEU A 22 -6.13 -0.58 10.50
N ARG A 23 -5.16 -0.26 11.37
CA ARG A 23 -5.21 0.82 12.35
C ARG A 23 -3.81 1.42 12.56
N SER A 24 -3.75 2.67 13.00
CA SER A 24 -2.48 3.35 13.29
C SER A 24 -1.72 2.77 14.48
N ASP A 25 -2.42 2.22 15.46
CA ASP A 25 -1.87 1.63 16.69
C ASP A 25 -1.49 0.14 16.54
N VAL A 26 -1.71 -0.45 15.35
CA VAL A 26 -1.30 -1.81 15.00
C VAL A 26 -0.22 -1.72 13.90
N PRO A 27 1.08 -1.73 14.26
CA PRO A 27 2.17 -1.37 13.35
C PRO A 27 2.59 -2.50 12.39
N THR A 28 1.62 -3.22 11.82
CA THR A 28 1.80 -4.37 10.90
C THR A 28 1.86 -3.95 9.43
N TYR A 29 2.32 -2.73 9.16
CA TYR A 29 2.44 -2.16 7.82
C TYR A 29 3.59 -1.17 7.74
N SER A 30 4.15 -1.00 6.55
CA SER A 30 5.26 -0.09 6.26
C SER A 30 4.92 0.96 5.19
N GLY A 31 3.90 0.72 4.35
CA GLY A 31 3.63 1.57 3.20
C GLY A 31 2.34 1.26 2.45
N GLY A 32 2.36 1.55 1.14
CA GLY A 32 1.18 1.51 0.29
C GLY A 32 0.55 0.13 0.12
N LEU A 33 1.37 -0.94 0.11
CA LEU A 33 0.90 -2.33 -0.05
C LEU A 33 0.01 -2.74 1.15
N GLY A 34 0.47 -2.49 2.37
CA GLY A 34 -0.21 -2.85 3.60
C GLY A 34 -1.44 -1.99 3.85
N VAL A 35 -1.36 -0.69 3.55
CA VAL A 35 -2.54 0.17 3.64
C VAL A 35 -3.61 -0.23 2.61
N LEU A 36 -3.21 -0.59 1.38
CA LEU A 36 -4.13 -1.13 0.39
C LEU A 36 -4.73 -2.46 0.85
N ALA A 37 -3.94 -3.37 1.42
CA ALA A 37 -4.45 -4.62 1.98
C ALA A 37 -5.47 -4.36 3.09
N GLY A 38 -5.24 -3.38 3.96
CA GLY A 38 -6.20 -2.95 4.97
C GLY A 38 -7.49 -2.38 4.37
N ASP A 39 -7.38 -1.51 3.37
CA ASP A 39 -8.52 -0.95 2.65
C ASP A 39 -9.32 -2.03 1.90
N THR A 40 -8.63 -3.02 1.34
CA THR A 40 -9.20 -4.20 0.70
C THR A 40 -10.04 -5.01 1.67
N ILE A 41 -9.49 -5.32 2.86
CA ILE A 41 -10.20 -6.08 3.89
C ILE A 41 -11.42 -5.31 4.41
N LYS A 42 -11.32 -3.99 4.59
CA LYS A 42 -12.45 -3.15 5.01
C LYS A 42 -13.57 -3.14 3.96
N ALA A 43 -13.23 -2.95 2.68
CA ALA A 43 -14.21 -3.04 1.60
C ALA A 43 -14.83 -4.44 1.46
N CYS A 44 -14.08 -5.50 1.74
CA CYS A 44 -14.64 -6.86 1.82
C CYS A 44 -15.67 -6.97 2.96
N ALA A 45 -15.43 -6.32 4.09
CA ALA A 45 -16.39 -6.26 5.18
C ALA A 45 -17.65 -5.50 4.76
N ASP A 46 -17.52 -4.34 4.12
CA ASP A 46 -18.67 -3.55 3.66
C ASP A 46 -19.56 -4.33 2.67
N LEU A 47 -18.90 -5.02 1.73
CA LEU A 47 -19.52 -5.84 0.70
C LEU A 47 -19.93 -7.25 1.19
N LYS A 48 -19.64 -7.60 2.45
CA LYS A 48 -19.92 -8.92 3.05
C LYS A 48 -19.35 -10.08 2.24
N LEU A 49 -18.15 -9.89 1.68
CA LEU A 49 -17.46 -10.93 0.92
C LEU A 49 -16.85 -11.99 1.85
N PRO A 50 -16.89 -13.29 1.51
CA PRO A 50 -16.36 -14.34 2.37
C PRO A 50 -14.83 -14.40 2.27
N VAL A 51 -14.14 -13.45 2.92
CA VAL A 51 -12.67 -13.34 2.90
C VAL A 51 -12.09 -13.69 4.26
N VAL A 52 -10.86 -14.20 4.30
CA VAL A 52 -10.01 -14.25 5.48
C VAL A 52 -8.64 -13.65 5.14
N GLY A 53 -8.20 -12.67 5.91
CA GLY A 53 -6.86 -12.10 5.78
C GLY A 53 -5.83 -12.94 6.52
N VAL A 54 -4.62 -13.09 5.97
CA VAL A 54 -3.49 -13.76 6.61
C VAL A 54 -2.25 -12.89 6.48
N THR A 55 -1.60 -12.60 7.61
CA THR A 55 -0.40 -11.76 7.68
C THR A 55 0.47 -12.13 8.89
N LEU A 56 1.61 -11.46 9.08
CA LEU A 56 2.46 -11.64 10.26
C LEU A 56 2.13 -10.58 11.32
N VAL A 57 2.30 -10.92 12.61
CA VAL A 57 1.97 -10.03 13.72
C VAL A 57 2.97 -8.88 13.91
N SER A 58 4.20 -8.99 13.40
CA SER A 58 5.26 -7.96 13.50
C SER A 58 5.30 -7.25 14.87
N ARG A 59 5.71 -7.97 15.93
CA ARG A 59 5.63 -7.51 17.34
C ARG A 59 6.39 -6.21 17.63
N GLN A 60 7.42 -5.90 16.84
CA GLN A 60 8.21 -4.67 16.90
C GLN A 60 7.84 -3.65 15.81
N GLY A 61 6.84 -3.97 14.99
CA GLY A 61 6.37 -3.17 13.86
C GLY A 61 7.38 -3.04 12.73
N TYR A 62 7.20 -2.01 11.91
CA TYR A 62 8.22 -1.57 10.94
C TYR A 62 9.34 -0.82 11.67
N PHE A 63 9.06 0.41 12.11
CA PHE A 63 9.81 1.16 13.13
C PHE A 63 9.10 2.49 13.46
N ARG A 64 9.39 3.02 14.65
CA ARG A 64 9.10 4.41 15.04
C ARG A 64 10.24 5.31 14.57
N GLN A 65 9.90 6.37 13.84
CA GLN A 65 10.86 7.33 13.34
C GLN A 65 11.14 8.41 14.39
N GLU A 66 12.41 8.62 14.71
CA GLU A 66 12.88 9.80 15.43
C GLU A 66 13.79 10.60 14.49
N LEU A 67 13.68 11.93 14.52
CA LEU A 67 14.51 12.84 13.72
C LEU A 67 15.31 13.74 14.66
N ASP A 68 16.58 13.95 14.36
CA ASP A 68 17.37 15.00 15.01
C ASP A 68 17.13 16.39 14.37
N ALA A 69 17.83 17.41 14.86
CA ALA A 69 17.70 18.78 14.36
C ALA A 69 18.13 18.97 12.88
N ASN A 70 18.95 18.06 12.34
CA ASN A 70 19.43 18.10 10.96
C ASN A 70 18.60 17.19 10.03
N GLY A 71 17.55 16.54 10.55
CA GLY A 71 16.75 15.59 9.80
C GLY A 71 17.36 14.18 9.72
N ARG A 72 18.39 13.86 10.51
CA ARG A 72 18.96 12.51 10.57
C ARG A 72 17.91 11.55 11.15
N GLN A 73 17.62 10.48 10.42
CA GLN A 73 16.64 9.50 10.84
C GLN A 73 17.24 8.44 11.78
N HIS A 74 16.58 8.24 12.92
CA HIS A 74 16.82 7.13 13.84
C HIS A 74 15.60 6.20 13.86
N ALA A 75 15.81 4.93 13.53
CA ALA A 75 14.77 3.90 13.58
C ALA A 75 14.75 3.25 14.98
N ARG A 76 13.62 3.34 15.67
CA ARG A 76 13.39 2.67 16.96
C ARG A 76 12.38 1.53 16.80
N PRO A 77 12.52 0.41 17.53
CA PRO A 77 11.45 -0.58 17.61
C PRO A 77 10.14 0.04 18.09
N SER A 78 9.01 -0.44 17.56
CA SER A 78 7.67 -0.02 17.96
C SER A 78 6.92 -1.20 18.58
N PRO A 79 7.29 -1.64 19.79
CA PRO A 79 6.69 -2.81 20.42
C PRO A 79 5.21 -2.58 20.68
N TRP A 80 4.40 -3.61 20.45
CA TRP A 80 2.98 -3.63 20.80
C TRP A 80 2.58 -5.01 21.30
N ASP A 81 1.41 -5.07 21.94
CA ASP A 81 0.89 -6.29 22.55
C ASP A 81 -0.40 -6.73 21.85
N PRO A 82 -0.35 -7.79 21.00
CA PRO A 82 -1.51 -8.30 20.27
C PRO A 82 -2.66 -8.72 21.18
N SER A 83 -2.38 -9.17 22.40
CA SER A 83 -3.41 -9.67 23.33
C SER A 83 -4.40 -8.60 23.79
N ARG A 84 -4.05 -7.32 23.62
CA ARG A 84 -4.93 -6.18 23.95
C ARG A 84 -6.08 -6.01 22.97
N LEU A 85 -5.91 -6.47 21.73
CA LEU A 85 -6.86 -6.23 20.62
C LEU A 85 -7.32 -7.51 19.93
N MET A 86 -6.60 -8.61 20.13
CA MET A 86 -6.77 -9.84 19.36
C MET A 86 -6.89 -11.05 20.28
N THR A 87 -7.53 -12.10 19.77
CA THR A 87 -7.69 -13.37 20.50
C THR A 87 -6.74 -14.41 19.94
N LEU A 88 -5.90 -15.02 20.78
CA LEU A 88 -5.04 -16.14 20.35
C LEU A 88 -5.90 -17.37 20.04
N VAL A 89 -5.79 -17.94 18.84
CA VAL A 89 -6.50 -19.16 18.47
C VAL A 89 -5.76 -20.40 18.96
N LYS A 90 -6.51 -21.49 19.22
CA LYS A 90 -5.98 -22.70 19.84
C LYS A 90 -5.00 -23.52 18.98
N PRO A 91 -5.20 -23.74 17.66
CA PRO A 91 -4.25 -24.56 16.92
C PRO A 91 -2.90 -23.85 16.82
N ARG A 92 -1.83 -24.63 17.02
CA ARG A 92 -0.48 -24.29 16.62
C ARG A 92 -0.05 -25.27 15.54
N VAL A 93 0.47 -24.74 14.44
CA VAL A 93 0.99 -25.55 13.34
C VAL A 93 2.51 -25.59 13.39
N LYS A 94 3.11 -26.54 12.68
CA LYS A 94 4.58 -26.66 12.60
C LYS A 94 5.03 -26.40 11.17
N VAL A 95 6.04 -25.55 11.02
CA VAL A 95 6.79 -25.35 9.78
C VAL A 95 8.23 -25.80 10.05
N VAL A 96 8.81 -26.62 9.17
CA VAL A 96 10.21 -27.01 9.32
C VAL A 96 11.08 -25.90 8.75
N LEU A 97 11.86 -25.24 9.60
CA LEU A 97 12.83 -24.21 9.23
C LEU A 97 14.19 -24.55 9.84
N ASP A 98 15.26 -24.40 9.08
CA ASP A 98 16.64 -24.71 9.53
C ASP A 98 16.76 -26.14 10.09
N ARG A 99 16.06 -27.09 9.46
CA ARG A 99 15.94 -28.50 9.88
C ARG A 99 15.30 -28.72 11.25
N ARG A 100 14.60 -27.73 11.80
CA ARG A 100 13.89 -27.79 13.09
C ARG A 100 12.41 -27.47 12.91
N PRO A 101 11.51 -28.13 13.65
CA PRO A 101 10.11 -27.74 13.68
C PRO A 101 9.94 -26.41 14.43
N VAL A 102 9.37 -25.41 13.78
CA VAL A 102 8.98 -24.11 14.35
C VAL A 102 7.47 -24.08 14.52
N ALA A 103 7.01 -23.88 15.75
CA ALA A 103 5.61 -23.68 16.09
C ALA A 103 5.13 -22.29 15.62
N VAL A 104 4.01 -22.25 14.91
CA VAL A 104 3.35 -21.04 14.45
C VAL A 104 1.94 -21.00 15.03
N GLY A 105 1.63 -19.94 15.76
CA GLY A 105 0.30 -19.63 16.27
C GLY A 105 -0.35 -18.48 15.50
N ALA A 106 -1.61 -18.16 15.78
CA ALA A 106 -2.27 -17.03 15.15
C ALA A 106 -3.11 -16.21 16.14
N TRP A 107 -3.05 -14.89 16.02
CA TRP A 107 -3.97 -13.97 16.64
C TRP A 107 -5.11 -13.66 15.68
N LEU A 108 -6.35 -13.76 16.17
CA LEU A 108 -7.55 -13.44 15.41
C LEU A 108 -8.02 -12.02 15.76
N TYR A 109 -8.09 -11.19 14.73
CA TYR A 109 -8.71 -9.87 14.77
C TYR A 109 -9.93 -9.85 13.85
N TRP A 110 -11.00 -9.18 14.27
CA TRP A 110 -12.19 -8.99 13.46
C TRP A 110 -12.27 -7.56 12.95
N VAL A 111 -12.39 -7.40 11.63
CA VAL A 111 -12.69 -6.13 10.99
C VAL A 111 -14.21 -6.05 10.83
N ASP A 112 -14.83 -5.18 11.63
CA ASP A 112 -16.26 -4.94 11.60
C ASP A 112 -16.58 -3.74 10.69
N SER A 113 -17.55 -3.90 9.79
CA SER A 113 -18.08 -2.82 8.95
C SER A 113 -19.35 -2.23 9.56
N PRO A 114 -19.57 -0.91 9.44
CA PRO A 114 -20.87 -0.28 9.74
C PRO A 114 -22.06 -0.89 9.00
N THR A 115 -21.86 -1.59 7.87
CA THR A 115 -22.93 -2.28 7.12
C THR A 115 -23.30 -3.65 7.71
N GLY A 116 -22.65 -4.04 8.81
CA GLY A 116 -22.85 -5.30 9.52
C GLY A 116 -22.07 -6.48 8.96
N GLY A 117 -21.17 -6.26 7.99
CA GLY A 117 -20.23 -7.30 7.55
C GLY A 117 -19.01 -7.40 8.47
N ARG A 118 -18.38 -8.58 8.46
CA ARG A 118 -17.32 -8.90 9.42
C ARG A 118 -16.27 -9.83 8.80
N ILE A 119 -15.02 -9.40 8.77
CA ILE A 119 -13.90 -10.13 8.14
C ILE A 119 -12.85 -10.53 9.18
N PRO A 120 -12.49 -11.82 9.28
CA PRO A 120 -11.39 -12.28 10.11
C PRO A 120 -10.03 -11.98 9.47
N VAL A 121 -9.07 -11.54 10.29
CA VAL A 121 -7.66 -11.44 9.92
C VAL A 121 -6.82 -12.23 10.93
N LEU A 122 -6.02 -13.16 10.41
CA LEU A 122 -5.10 -13.98 11.17
C LEU A 122 -3.69 -13.37 11.12
N PHE A 123 -3.16 -13.01 12.27
CA PHE A 123 -1.80 -12.53 12.46
C PHE A 123 -0.94 -13.66 13.01
N LEU A 124 -0.10 -14.24 12.17
CA LEU A 124 0.78 -15.34 12.53
C LEU A 124 1.90 -14.86 13.45
N ASP A 125 2.18 -15.65 14.48
CA ASP A 125 3.17 -15.37 15.51
C ASP A 125 4.09 -16.59 15.69
N THR A 126 5.35 -16.34 15.99
CA THR A 126 6.36 -17.35 16.31
C THR A 126 6.94 -17.16 17.70
N ASP A 127 6.57 -16.11 18.44
CA ASP A 127 7.04 -15.84 19.80
C ASP A 127 6.37 -16.78 20.83
N PHE A 128 6.77 -18.04 20.77
CA PHE A 128 6.35 -19.09 21.69
C PHE A 128 7.56 -19.71 22.38
N PRO A 129 7.46 -20.06 23.68
CA PRO A 129 8.55 -20.73 24.41
C PRO A 129 9.01 -22.05 23.79
N ASP A 130 8.15 -22.71 23.00
CA ASP A 130 8.45 -23.96 22.30
C ASP A 130 9.47 -23.78 21.15
N ASN A 131 9.69 -22.55 20.70
CA ASN A 131 10.60 -22.22 19.61
C ASN A 131 11.98 -21.80 20.14
N ALA A 132 13.02 -22.06 19.35
CA ALA A 132 14.36 -21.55 19.62
C ALA A 132 14.35 -20.00 19.63
N PRO A 133 15.22 -19.33 20.42
CA PRO A 133 15.25 -17.87 20.51
C PRO A 133 15.27 -17.16 19.15
N GLU A 134 16.09 -17.64 18.22
CA GLU A 134 16.21 -17.12 16.87
C GLU A 134 14.92 -17.27 16.03
N HIS A 135 14.10 -18.29 16.31
CA HIS A 135 12.83 -18.54 15.61
C HIS A 135 11.67 -17.75 16.20
N ARG A 136 11.75 -17.40 17.49
CA ARG A 136 10.79 -16.50 18.14
C ARG A 136 10.81 -15.11 17.52
N GLU A 137 11.99 -14.68 17.07
CA GLU A 137 12.17 -13.35 16.49
C GLU A 137 11.67 -13.22 15.05
N LEU A 138 11.30 -14.30 14.35
CA LEU A 138 10.86 -14.24 12.94
C LEU A 138 9.64 -13.35 12.71
N THR A 139 8.85 -13.11 13.75
CA THR A 139 7.68 -12.23 13.70
C THR A 139 7.88 -10.94 14.49
N SER A 140 9.13 -10.55 14.77
CA SER A 140 9.47 -9.28 15.43
C SER A 140 9.34 -8.10 14.47
N PHE A 141 10.19 -8.03 13.43
CA PHE A 141 10.25 -6.87 12.53
C PHE A 141 9.56 -7.13 11.19
N LEU A 142 8.84 -6.14 10.68
CA LEU A 142 8.33 -6.15 9.31
C LEU A 142 9.47 -5.84 8.33
N TYR A 143 9.72 -6.73 7.37
CA TYR A 143 10.89 -6.70 6.47
C TYR A 143 12.20 -6.74 7.26
N GLY A 144 12.55 -7.90 7.81
CA GLY A 144 13.78 -8.01 8.61
C GLY A 144 15.07 -7.89 7.83
N HIS A 145 16.17 -8.17 8.51
CA HIS A 145 17.46 -7.52 8.22
C HIS A 145 18.27 -8.14 7.09
N ASP A 146 18.06 -9.42 6.79
CA ASP A 146 18.81 -10.16 5.77
C ASP A 146 17.91 -11.13 4.97
N ALA A 147 18.47 -11.68 3.88
CA ALA A 147 17.77 -12.58 2.98
C ALA A 147 17.31 -13.89 3.66
N ALA A 148 18.07 -14.41 4.63
CA ALA A 148 17.69 -15.64 5.32
C ALA A 148 16.51 -15.40 6.27
N TYR A 149 16.51 -14.27 6.97
CA TYR A 149 15.38 -13.83 7.78
C TYR A 149 14.15 -13.59 6.90
N ARG A 150 14.28 -12.91 5.74
CA ARG A 150 13.15 -12.74 4.81
C ARG A 150 12.58 -14.07 4.32
N LEU A 151 13.42 -15.01 3.88
CA LEU A 151 12.94 -16.32 3.44
C LEU A 151 12.18 -17.06 4.56
N ARG A 152 12.68 -17.01 5.80
CA ARG A 152 11.98 -17.59 6.97
C ARG A 152 10.64 -16.90 7.22
N GLN A 153 10.55 -15.57 7.11
CA GLN A 153 9.28 -14.84 7.24
C GLN A 153 8.28 -15.25 6.18
N GLU A 154 8.71 -15.33 4.92
CA GLU A 154 7.86 -15.76 3.81
C GLU A 154 7.41 -17.20 3.97
N ALA A 155 8.23 -18.06 4.58
CA ALA A 155 7.86 -19.43 4.90
C ALA A 155 6.83 -19.50 6.03
N VAL A 156 6.96 -18.68 7.08
CA VAL A 156 5.94 -18.56 8.12
C VAL A 156 4.63 -18.05 7.52
N LEU A 157 4.68 -17.03 6.66
CA LEU A 157 3.49 -16.49 5.99
C LEU A 157 2.82 -17.51 5.07
N GLY A 158 3.57 -18.06 4.11
CA GLY A 158 3.06 -18.96 3.09
C GLY A 158 2.73 -20.37 3.62
N LEU A 159 3.76 -21.08 4.09
CA LEU A 159 3.61 -22.46 4.59
C LEU A 159 2.82 -22.47 5.91
N GLY A 160 3.22 -21.64 6.86
CA GLY A 160 2.56 -21.55 8.17
C GLY A 160 1.11 -21.07 8.06
N GLY A 161 0.85 -20.05 7.24
CA GLY A 161 -0.51 -19.56 7.00
C GLY A 161 -1.40 -20.59 6.31
N GLY A 162 -0.90 -21.29 5.29
CA GLY A 162 -1.62 -22.38 4.63
C GLY A 162 -2.01 -23.51 5.60
N LYS A 163 -1.07 -23.97 6.43
CA LYS A 163 -1.32 -24.97 7.48
C LYS A 163 -2.29 -24.46 8.54
N MET A 164 -2.19 -23.19 8.94
CA MET A 164 -3.06 -22.59 9.95
C MET A 164 -4.52 -22.55 9.50
N LEU A 165 -4.78 -22.18 8.23
CA LEU A 165 -6.13 -22.21 7.66
C LEU A 165 -6.74 -23.61 7.73
N GLN A 166 -5.96 -24.64 7.40
CA GLN A 166 -6.39 -26.04 7.49
C GLN A 166 -6.65 -26.46 8.95
N ALA A 167 -5.75 -26.12 9.88
CA ALA A 167 -5.89 -26.47 11.29
C ALA A 167 -7.11 -25.79 11.95
N LEU A 168 -7.53 -24.64 11.44
CA LEU A 168 -8.75 -23.94 11.84
C LEU A 168 -10.02 -24.48 11.15
N GLY A 169 -9.90 -25.44 10.22
CA GLY A 169 -11.02 -25.99 9.46
C GLY A 169 -11.61 -25.01 8.44
N ILE A 170 -10.86 -23.99 8.02
CA ILE A 170 -11.33 -23.00 7.06
C ILE A 170 -11.30 -23.63 5.65
N THR A 171 -12.47 -23.76 5.02
CA THR A 171 -12.55 -24.17 3.62
C THR A 171 -12.18 -22.98 2.73
N VAL A 172 -11.18 -23.14 1.87
CA VAL A 172 -10.70 -22.07 0.98
C VAL A 172 -11.06 -22.38 -0.46
N ARG A 173 -11.70 -21.42 -1.15
CA ARG A 173 -12.06 -21.50 -2.57
C ARG A 173 -10.94 -20.98 -3.47
N LYS A 174 -10.33 -19.84 -3.13
CA LYS A 174 -9.17 -19.28 -3.81
C LYS A 174 -8.18 -18.70 -2.80
N TYR A 175 -6.90 -18.75 -3.15
CA TYR A 175 -5.81 -18.12 -2.43
C TYR A 175 -5.35 -16.92 -3.24
N HIS A 176 -5.40 -15.73 -2.64
CA HIS A 176 -4.92 -14.50 -3.26
C HIS A 176 -3.59 -14.10 -2.60
N MET A 177 -2.52 -14.17 -3.38
CA MET A 177 -1.18 -13.71 -3.00
C MET A 177 -1.01 -12.24 -3.38
N ASN A 178 -0.89 -11.37 -2.38
CA ASN A 178 -0.64 -9.94 -2.56
C ASN A 178 0.87 -9.66 -2.51
N GLU A 179 1.49 -9.62 -3.69
CA GLU A 179 2.93 -9.65 -3.94
C GLU A 179 3.60 -11.02 -3.66
N GLY A 180 4.82 -11.22 -4.19
CA GLY A 180 5.57 -12.49 -4.13
C GLY A 180 5.88 -12.99 -2.73
N HIS A 181 5.79 -12.16 -1.69
CA HIS A 181 6.10 -12.50 -0.30
C HIS A 181 5.34 -13.73 0.25
N SER A 182 4.18 -14.06 -0.32
CA SER A 182 3.38 -15.22 0.08
C SER A 182 3.51 -16.39 -0.88
N ALA A 183 4.40 -16.36 -1.87
CA ALA A 183 4.46 -17.36 -2.94
C ALA A 183 4.77 -18.77 -2.45
N LEU A 184 5.46 -18.92 -1.30
CA LEU A 184 5.70 -20.23 -0.66
C LEU A 184 4.41 -20.94 -0.25
N LEU A 185 3.28 -20.22 -0.13
CA LEU A 185 1.95 -20.83 0.04
C LEU A 185 1.69 -21.90 -1.04
N THR A 186 2.13 -21.64 -2.27
CA THR A 186 1.89 -22.56 -3.38
C THR A 186 2.61 -23.90 -3.19
N LEU A 187 3.76 -23.91 -2.50
CA LEU A 187 4.47 -25.15 -2.15
C LEU A 187 3.68 -25.97 -1.12
N GLU A 188 3.07 -25.32 -0.12
CA GLU A 188 2.17 -26.00 0.82
C GLU A 188 0.96 -26.60 0.11
N LEU A 189 0.41 -25.89 -0.89
CA LEU A 189 -0.72 -26.40 -1.67
C LEU A 189 -0.31 -27.57 -2.57
N LEU A 190 0.88 -27.53 -3.19
CA LEU A 190 1.42 -28.63 -3.99
C LEU A 190 1.61 -29.89 -3.15
N GLU A 191 2.12 -29.76 -1.92
CA GLU A 191 2.27 -30.90 -1.01
C GLU A 191 0.91 -31.41 -0.52
N ARG A 192 -0.02 -30.52 -0.18
CA ARG A 192 -1.37 -30.88 0.28
C ARG A 192 -2.19 -31.60 -0.79
N PHE A 193 -2.08 -31.18 -2.04
CA PHE A 193 -2.82 -31.75 -3.16
C PHE A 193 -1.98 -32.70 -4.02
N ARG A 194 -0.86 -33.17 -3.46
CA ARG A 194 0.02 -34.16 -4.07
C ARG A 194 -0.77 -35.41 -4.47
N ARG A 195 -0.57 -35.85 -5.71
CA ARG A 195 -1.20 -37.05 -6.24
C ARG A 195 -0.39 -38.30 -5.84
N PRO A 196 -1.02 -39.42 -5.48
CA PRO A 196 -0.31 -40.68 -5.28
C PRO A 196 0.46 -41.05 -6.56
N ILE A 197 1.69 -41.55 -6.43
CA ILE A 197 2.52 -41.90 -7.61
C ILE A 197 1.82 -42.95 -8.47
N GLU A 198 1.05 -43.84 -7.85
CA GLU A 198 0.26 -44.89 -8.48
C GLU A 198 -0.90 -44.35 -9.34
N SER A 199 -1.28 -43.07 -9.15
CA SER A 199 -2.34 -42.43 -9.94
C SER A 199 -1.84 -41.75 -11.21
N VAL A 200 -0.54 -41.44 -11.29
CA VAL A 200 0.06 -40.65 -12.39
C VAL A 200 1.21 -41.37 -13.10
N TRP A 201 1.82 -42.38 -12.48
CA TRP A 201 2.90 -43.22 -13.04
C TRP A 201 4.16 -42.46 -13.52
N GLN A 202 4.25 -41.16 -13.23
CA GLN A 202 5.39 -40.28 -13.52
C GLN A 202 5.62 -39.36 -12.34
N GLU A 203 6.87 -39.24 -11.88
CA GLU A 203 7.22 -38.51 -10.66
C GLU A 203 6.98 -37.00 -10.79
N ASP A 204 7.15 -36.43 -11.97
CA ASP A 204 6.94 -35.00 -12.23
C ASP A 204 5.45 -34.59 -12.23
N LEU A 205 4.53 -35.54 -12.45
CA LEU A 205 3.08 -35.35 -12.42
C LEU A 205 2.47 -35.51 -11.02
N VAL A 206 3.28 -35.87 -10.04
CA VAL A 206 2.89 -35.98 -8.62
C VAL A 206 2.45 -34.61 -8.07
N TRP A 207 3.07 -33.53 -8.54
CA TRP A 207 2.73 -32.16 -8.18
C TRP A 207 1.75 -31.56 -9.20
N ASP A 208 0.50 -31.43 -8.79
CA ASP A 208 -0.62 -30.99 -9.64
C ASP A 208 -0.62 -29.46 -9.87
N VAL A 209 0.31 -28.99 -10.70
CA VAL A 209 0.52 -27.57 -11.01
C VAL A 209 -0.77 -26.91 -11.54
N GLU A 210 -1.53 -27.57 -12.41
CA GLU A 210 -2.75 -26.99 -12.98
C GLU A 210 -3.84 -26.79 -11.93
N ARG A 211 -4.02 -27.75 -11.01
CA ARG A 211 -4.93 -27.57 -9.87
C ARG A 211 -4.51 -26.40 -8.98
N ILE A 212 -3.21 -26.22 -8.73
CA ILE A 212 -2.74 -25.10 -7.90
C ILE A 212 -2.96 -23.77 -8.60
N LYS A 213 -2.70 -23.68 -9.91
CA LYS A 213 -3.02 -22.50 -10.72
C LYS A 213 -4.49 -22.14 -10.58
N ASP A 214 -5.40 -23.11 -10.68
CA ASP A 214 -6.83 -22.87 -10.54
C ASP A 214 -7.24 -22.39 -9.15
N LEU A 215 -6.47 -22.68 -8.10
CA LEU A 215 -6.73 -22.20 -6.75
C LEU A 215 -6.13 -20.81 -6.48
N CYS A 216 -5.19 -20.34 -7.29
CA CYS A 216 -4.34 -19.19 -6.96
C CYS A 216 -4.60 -17.96 -7.84
N VAL A 217 -4.61 -16.81 -7.17
CA VAL A 217 -4.68 -15.45 -7.72
C VAL A 217 -3.43 -14.71 -7.27
N PHE A 218 -2.71 -14.05 -8.19
CA PHE A 218 -1.50 -13.31 -7.88
C PHE A 218 -1.59 -11.84 -8.32
N THR A 219 -1.36 -10.92 -7.38
CA THR A 219 -1.25 -9.49 -7.68
C THR A 219 0.20 -9.05 -7.53
N THR A 220 0.78 -8.44 -8.57
CA THR A 220 2.10 -7.81 -8.52
C THR A 220 1.98 -6.28 -8.37
N HIS A 221 2.81 -5.69 -7.51
CA HIS A 221 2.88 -4.25 -7.25
C HIS A 221 4.22 -3.64 -7.64
N THR A 222 5.19 -4.47 -8.03
CA THR A 222 6.56 -4.07 -8.31
C THR A 222 6.76 -3.75 -9.80
N PRO A 223 7.14 -2.51 -10.17
CA PRO A 223 7.36 -2.11 -11.55
C PRO A 223 8.83 -2.27 -12.02
N VAL A 224 9.72 -2.82 -11.19
CA VAL A 224 11.16 -2.93 -11.46
C VAL A 224 11.73 -4.27 -11.04
N GLU A 225 12.65 -4.81 -11.84
CA GLU A 225 13.22 -6.14 -11.62
C GLU A 225 13.88 -6.31 -10.23
N ALA A 226 14.59 -5.27 -9.77
CA ALA A 226 15.28 -5.26 -8.48
C ALA A 226 14.36 -5.28 -7.25
N GLY A 227 13.04 -5.09 -7.43
CA GLY A 227 12.07 -5.11 -6.34
C GLY A 227 11.44 -6.48 -6.07
N HIS A 228 11.83 -7.52 -6.82
CA HIS A 228 11.33 -8.89 -6.63
C HIS A 228 12.28 -9.68 -5.75
N ASP A 229 11.74 -10.34 -4.71
CA ASP A 229 12.54 -11.18 -3.81
C ASP A 229 13.08 -12.42 -4.53
N ARG A 230 14.39 -12.64 -4.36
CA ARG A 230 15.12 -13.78 -4.95
C ARG A 230 16.06 -14.39 -3.93
N PHE A 231 16.07 -15.72 -3.90
CA PHE A 231 16.87 -16.47 -2.93
C PHE A 231 17.75 -17.51 -3.62
N PRO A 232 19.07 -17.49 -3.40
CA PRO A 232 19.97 -18.53 -3.85
C PRO A 232 19.52 -19.92 -3.35
N TYR A 233 19.64 -20.94 -4.20
CA TYR A 233 19.14 -22.29 -3.86
C TYR A 233 19.85 -22.93 -2.66
N ASP A 234 21.10 -22.60 -2.37
CA ASP A 234 21.80 -23.05 -1.16
C ASP A 234 21.15 -22.48 0.11
N LEU A 235 20.67 -21.25 0.06
CA LEU A 235 19.92 -20.62 1.14
C LEU A 235 18.54 -21.27 1.27
N VAL A 236 17.87 -21.53 0.15
CA VAL A 236 16.58 -22.22 0.14
C VAL A 236 16.69 -23.60 0.76
N GLU A 237 17.68 -24.39 0.36
CA GLU A 237 17.90 -25.74 0.91
C GLU A 237 18.26 -25.70 2.40
N ARG A 238 19.10 -24.75 2.80
CA ARG A 238 19.48 -24.57 4.21
C ARG A 238 18.29 -24.21 5.09
N VAL A 239 17.41 -23.32 4.63
CA VAL A 239 16.28 -22.80 5.41
C VAL A 239 15.06 -23.71 5.33
N LEU A 240 14.65 -24.13 4.13
CA LEU A 240 13.42 -24.90 3.90
C LEU A 240 13.65 -26.42 3.80
N GLY A 241 14.91 -26.86 3.69
CA GLY A 241 15.21 -28.25 3.33
C GLY A 241 14.91 -28.51 1.87
N ALA A 242 14.29 -29.65 1.56
CA ALA A 242 13.86 -30.00 0.21
C ALA A 242 12.32 -29.99 0.12
N PRO A 243 11.67 -28.81 0.01
CA PRO A 243 10.21 -28.73 -0.06
C PRO A 243 9.65 -29.39 -1.33
N LEU A 244 10.46 -29.42 -2.39
CA LEU A 244 10.24 -30.12 -3.66
C LEU A 244 11.60 -30.62 -4.17
N PRO A 245 11.65 -31.59 -5.11
CA PRO A 245 12.88 -31.85 -5.86
C PRO A 245 13.38 -30.57 -6.52
N ILE A 246 14.69 -30.36 -6.47
CA ILE A 246 15.31 -29.10 -6.91
C ILE A 246 14.99 -28.75 -8.37
N GLU A 247 14.90 -29.75 -9.26
CA GLU A 247 14.55 -29.54 -10.67
C GLU A 247 13.13 -29.02 -10.86
N VAL A 248 12.19 -29.49 -10.04
CA VAL A 248 10.80 -28.99 -10.04
C VAL A 248 10.77 -27.55 -9.52
N LEU A 249 11.50 -27.27 -8.44
CA LEU A 249 11.57 -25.92 -7.89
C LEU A 249 12.22 -24.94 -8.87
N LYS A 250 13.31 -25.32 -9.55
CA LYS A 250 13.95 -24.52 -10.60
C LYS A 250 13.04 -24.23 -11.77
N ARG A 251 12.26 -25.21 -12.21
CA ARG A 251 11.26 -25.02 -13.28
C ARG A 251 10.17 -24.02 -12.90
N LEU A 252 9.76 -23.99 -11.63
CA LEU A 252 8.69 -23.12 -11.14
C LEU A 252 9.19 -21.74 -10.71
N GLY A 253 10.36 -21.66 -10.08
CA GLY A 253 10.91 -20.47 -9.43
C GLY A 253 12.03 -19.77 -10.19
N GLY A 254 12.60 -20.41 -11.22
CA GLY A 254 13.72 -19.87 -12.01
C GLY A 254 14.99 -20.73 -11.92
N PRO A 255 15.83 -20.78 -12.97
CA PRO A 255 16.95 -21.74 -13.05
C PRO A 255 18.09 -21.47 -12.07
N GLU A 256 18.42 -20.20 -11.83
CA GLU A 256 19.60 -19.78 -11.05
C GLU A 256 19.28 -19.58 -9.56
N GLU A 257 18.11 -19.00 -9.28
CA GLU A 257 17.65 -18.62 -7.95
C GLU A 257 16.14 -18.78 -7.85
N LEU A 258 15.63 -18.94 -6.63
CA LEU A 258 14.20 -18.96 -6.36
C LEU A 258 13.67 -17.52 -6.42
N ASN A 259 13.10 -17.14 -7.56
CA ASN A 259 12.39 -15.89 -7.73
C ASN A 259 10.93 -16.05 -7.30
N MET A 260 10.54 -15.32 -6.26
CA MET A 260 9.22 -15.44 -5.63
C MET A 260 8.08 -15.01 -6.57
N THR A 261 8.35 -14.04 -7.44
CA THR A 261 7.39 -13.61 -8.46
C THR A 261 7.22 -14.65 -9.55
N LEU A 262 8.30 -15.28 -10.03
CA LEU A 262 8.19 -16.39 -10.99
C LEU A 262 7.44 -17.58 -10.39
N LEU A 263 7.71 -17.91 -9.13
CA LEU A 263 6.99 -18.96 -8.42
C LEU A 263 5.47 -18.66 -8.38
N ALA A 264 5.09 -17.43 -8.01
CA ALA A 264 3.70 -17.02 -7.96
C ALA A 264 3.03 -16.99 -9.36
N LEU A 265 3.74 -16.49 -10.37
CA LEU A 265 3.26 -16.44 -11.76
C LEU A 265 3.01 -17.85 -12.32
N ASN A 266 3.94 -18.78 -12.13
CA ASN A 266 3.83 -20.14 -12.65
C ASN A 266 2.76 -20.98 -11.95
N LEU A 267 2.33 -20.57 -10.75
CA LEU A 267 1.36 -21.30 -9.92
C LEU A 267 0.05 -20.53 -9.69
N SER A 268 -0.27 -19.53 -10.53
CA SER A 268 -1.54 -18.79 -10.48
C SER A 268 -2.24 -18.76 -11.84
N ARG A 269 -3.57 -18.93 -11.85
CA ARG A 269 -4.38 -18.81 -13.07
C ARG A 269 -4.69 -17.36 -13.42
N PHE A 270 -4.99 -16.55 -12.40
CA PHE A 270 -5.26 -15.12 -12.59
C PHE A 270 -4.10 -14.31 -12.03
N VAL A 271 -3.48 -13.51 -12.90
CA VAL A 271 -2.41 -12.59 -12.54
C VAL A 271 -2.82 -11.19 -12.94
N ASN A 272 -2.61 -10.21 -12.05
CA ASN A 272 -2.85 -8.81 -12.40
C ASN A 272 -1.82 -7.83 -11.84
N GLY A 273 -1.64 -6.74 -12.60
CA GLY A 273 -1.07 -5.50 -12.11
C GLY A 273 -2.14 -4.58 -11.48
N VAL A 274 -1.67 -3.48 -10.89
CA VAL A 274 -2.45 -2.62 -9.98
C VAL A 274 -2.87 -1.26 -10.57
N ALA A 275 -2.58 -1.07 -11.85
CA ALA A 275 -3.04 0.02 -12.72
C ALA A 275 -2.93 -0.46 -14.17
N LYS A 276 -3.61 0.20 -15.10
CA LYS A 276 -3.53 -0.19 -16.53
C LYS A 276 -2.10 -0.11 -17.06
N LYS A 277 -1.41 1.00 -16.77
CA LYS A 277 -0.01 1.18 -17.19
C LYS A 277 0.91 0.17 -16.53
N HIS A 278 0.68 -0.15 -15.25
CA HIS A 278 1.44 -1.19 -14.57
C HIS A 278 1.27 -2.55 -15.22
N GLY A 279 0.06 -2.92 -15.65
CA GLY A 279 -0.17 -4.15 -16.40
C GLY A 279 0.64 -4.22 -17.69
N GLU A 280 0.84 -3.10 -18.40
CA GLU A 280 1.75 -3.03 -19.55
C GLU A 280 3.22 -3.25 -19.15
N VAL A 281 3.68 -2.55 -18.10
CA VAL A 281 5.05 -2.66 -17.58
C VAL A 281 5.34 -4.09 -17.11
N SER A 282 4.43 -4.72 -16.36
CA SER A 282 4.59 -6.09 -15.88
C SER A 282 4.68 -7.10 -17.03
N ARG A 283 3.89 -6.93 -18.12
CA ARG A 283 4.01 -7.79 -19.32
C ARG A 283 5.34 -7.62 -20.04
N ALA A 284 5.93 -6.42 -19.99
CA ALA A 284 7.26 -6.19 -20.55
C ALA A 284 8.37 -6.83 -19.69
N LEU A 285 8.22 -6.81 -18.35
CA LEU A 285 9.16 -7.46 -17.43
C LEU A 285 9.08 -8.99 -17.48
N PHE A 286 7.87 -9.54 -17.65
CA PHE A 286 7.61 -10.97 -17.69
C PHE A 286 6.98 -11.37 -19.03
N PRO A 287 7.78 -11.39 -20.12
CA PRO A 287 7.28 -11.74 -21.44
C PRO A 287 6.75 -13.18 -21.45
N GLY A 288 5.60 -13.39 -22.10
CA GLY A 288 4.94 -14.70 -22.20
C GLY A 288 3.87 -14.98 -21.13
N TYR A 289 3.72 -14.13 -20.12
CA TYR A 289 2.65 -14.26 -19.13
C TYR A 289 1.43 -13.39 -19.47
N GLU A 290 0.23 -13.93 -19.28
CA GLU A 290 -1.01 -13.17 -19.35
C GLU A 290 -1.23 -12.41 -18.04
N ILE A 291 -0.98 -11.10 -18.06
CA ILE A 291 -1.14 -10.22 -16.89
C ILE A 291 -2.25 -9.21 -17.16
N SER A 292 -3.35 -9.34 -16.42
CA SER A 292 -4.48 -8.43 -16.42
C SER A 292 -4.19 -7.16 -15.61
N ALA A 293 -5.15 -6.23 -15.54
CA ALA A 293 -5.02 -5.04 -14.70
C ALA A 293 -6.30 -4.77 -13.90
N ILE A 294 -6.17 -4.76 -12.57
CA ILE A 294 -7.20 -4.29 -11.65
C ILE A 294 -6.65 -3.05 -10.96
N THR A 295 -7.09 -1.87 -11.39
CA THR A 295 -6.66 -0.60 -10.80
C THR A 295 -7.02 -0.55 -9.32
N ASN A 296 -6.05 -0.20 -8.49
CA ASN A 296 -6.25 0.01 -7.06
C ASN A 296 -7.36 1.04 -6.77
N GLY A 297 -7.91 0.95 -5.57
CA GLY A 297 -8.74 1.98 -4.98
C GLY A 297 -8.40 2.16 -3.51
N VAL A 298 -9.14 3.04 -2.83
CA VAL A 298 -9.02 3.26 -1.39
C VAL A 298 -10.36 3.04 -0.70
N HIS A 299 -10.34 2.73 0.60
CA HIS A 299 -11.57 2.56 1.36
C HIS A 299 -12.16 3.93 1.70
N SER A 300 -13.20 4.33 0.96
CA SER A 300 -13.77 5.68 0.98
C SER A 300 -14.13 6.16 2.39
N PHE A 301 -14.76 5.31 3.21
CA PHE A 301 -15.14 5.67 4.58
C PHE A 301 -13.93 5.93 5.49
N THR A 302 -12.84 5.16 5.37
CA THR A 302 -11.61 5.39 6.16
C THR A 302 -10.89 6.66 5.74
N TRP A 303 -10.88 6.99 4.46
CA TRP A 303 -10.04 8.06 3.92
C TRP A 303 -10.76 9.37 3.68
N THR A 304 -12.01 9.51 4.13
CA THR A 304 -12.74 10.78 4.13
C THR A 304 -12.72 11.36 5.54
N CYS A 305 -12.26 12.60 5.68
CA CYS A 305 -12.20 13.23 6.99
C CYS A 305 -13.60 13.55 7.54
N PRO A 306 -13.76 13.73 8.86
CA PRO A 306 -15.07 13.89 9.48
C PRO A 306 -15.92 15.03 8.91
N ASP A 307 -15.31 16.16 8.52
CA ASP A 307 -16.07 17.31 8.00
C ASP A 307 -16.66 17.01 6.62
N LEU A 308 -15.89 16.36 5.75
CA LEU A 308 -16.36 15.96 4.43
C LEU A 308 -17.34 14.80 4.53
N ALA A 309 -17.12 13.86 5.45
CA ALA A 309 -18.04 12.76 5.71
C ALA A 309 -19.43 13.28 6.14
N ALA A 310 -19.48 14.25 7.07
CA ALA A 310 -20.74 14.87 7.49
C ALA A 310 -21.45 15.59 6.32
N LEU A 311 -20.68 16.24 5.45
CA LEU A 311 -21.21 16.89 4.25
C LEU A 311 -21.78 15.87 3.25
N TYR A 312 -21.08 14.76 3.05
CA TYR A 312 -21.54 13.67 2.20
C TYR A 312 -22.75 12.96 2.79
N ASP A 313 -22.83 12.77 4.11
CA ASP A 313 -24.02 12.21 4.76
C ASP A 313 -25.26 13.08 4.54
N ALA A 314 -25.09 14.41 4.57
CA ALA A 314 -26.18 15.36 4.38
C ALA A 314 -26.66 15.46 2.91
N HIS A 315 -25.74 15.40 1.95
CA HIS A 315 -26.05 15.69 0.53
C HIS A 315 -26.01 14.47 -0.40
N LEU A 316 -25.29 13.41 0.00
CA LEU A 316 -25.03 12.19 -0.77
C LEU A 316 -25.20 10.94 0.12
N PRO A 317 -26.37 10.76 0.77
CA PRO A 317 -26.58 9.66 1.71
C PRO A 317 -26.31 8.32 1.04
N GLY A 318 -25.52 7.47 1.71
CA GLY A 318 -25.09 6.17 1.20
C GLY A 318 -23.71 6.15 0.53
N TRP A 319 -23.05 7.31 0.36
CA TRP A 319 -21.72 7.44 -0.27
C TRP A 319 -20.67 6.46 0.28
N ALA A 320 -20.73 6.12 1.57
CA ALA A 320 -19.76 5.21 2.20
C ALA A 320 -19.89 3.76 1.68
N ASN A 321 -21.11 3.33 1.34
CA ASN A 321 -21.43 1.98 0.87
C ASN A 321 -21.47 1.90 -0.66
N GLU A 322 -21.81 3.01 -1.30
CA GLU A 322 -21.88 3.18 -2.74
C GLU A 322 -21.04 4.41 -3.15
N PRO A 323 -19.69 4.33 -3.11
CA PRO A 323 -18.82 5.47 -3.42
C PRO A 323 -19.03 6.06 -4.81
N GLU A 324 -19.63 5.31 -5.74
CA GLU A 324 -20.02 5.81 -7.05
C GLU A 324 -20.98 7.03 -6.96
N LEU A 325 -21.74 7.18 -5.86
CA LEU A 325 -22.61 8.33 -5.61
C LEU A 325 -21.86 9.66 -5.50
N LEU A 326 -20.55 9.63 -5.21
CA LEU A 326 -19.70 10.83 -5.15
C LEU A 326 -19.67 11.58 -6.49
N VAL A 327 -20.03 10.94 -7.62
CA VAL A 327 -20.21 11.62 -8.92
C VAL A 327 -21.22 12.78 -8.86
N ARG A 328 -22.13 12.76 -7.88
CA ARG A 328 -23.18 13.78 -7.69
C ARG A 328 -22.77 14.92 -6.75
N VAL A 329 -21.46 15.10 -6.52
CA VAL A 329 -20.90 16.17 -5.67
C VAL A 329 -21.40 17.58 -6.02
N ASP A 330 -21.88 17.81 -7.24
CA ASP A 330 -22.50 19.08 -7.62
C ASP A 330 -23.74 19.45 -6.80
N ASN A 331 -24.38 18.47 -6.14
CA ASN A 331 -25.46 18.69 -5.17
C ASN A 331 -24.99 19.37 -3.88
N ILE A 332 -23.68 19.41 -3.62
CA ILE A 332 -23.09 20.06 -2.46
C ILE A 332 -22.87 21.55 -2.78
N PRO A 333 -23.38 22.49 -1.96
CA PRO A 333 -23.12 23.90 -2.14
C PRO A 333 -21.62 24.24 -2.03
N ASP A 334 -21.11 25.09 -2.91
CA ASP A 334 -19.69 25.48 -2.98
C ASP A 334 -19.16 26.01 -1.64
N ALA A 335 -19.94 26.89 -0.99
CA ALA A 335 -19.58 27.46 0.30
C ALA A 335 -19.47 26.40 1.41
N ALA A 336 -20.30 25.36 1.36
CA ALA A 336 -20.28 24.27 2.34
C ALA A 336 -19.06 23.37 2.13
N LEU A 337 -18.73 23.04 0.87
CA LEU A 337 -17.52 22.30 0.54
C LEU A 337 -16.26 23.06 0.97
N TRP A 338 -16.19 24.35 0.66
CA TRP A 338 -15.07 25.20 1.06
C TRP A 338 -14.93 25.29 2.59
N ALA A 339 -16.03 25.46 3.32
CA ALA A 339 -16.01 25.51 4.78
C ALA A 339 -15.52 24.18 5.40
N ALA A 340 -15.97 23.04 4.87
CA ALA A 340 -15.53 21.72 5.32
C ALA A 340 -14.03 21.50 5.06
N HIS A 341 -13.53 21.93 3.89
CA HIS A 341 -12.10 21.93 3.57
C HIS A 341 -11.28 22.81 4.52
N GLN A 342 -11.72 24.04 4.79
CA GLN A 342 -11.01 24.94 5.70
C GLN A 342 -10.96 24.41 7.15
N ALA A 343 -12.00 23.69 7.59
CA ALA A 343 -11.98 23.00 8.87
C ALA A 343 -10.96 21.83 8.89
N ALA A 344 -10.87 21.04 7.81
CA ALA A 344 -9.84 20.01 7.68
C ALA A 344 -8.42 20.61 7.66
N LYS A 345 -8.22 21.71 6.93
CA LYS A 345 -6.97 22.47 6.90
C LYS A 345 -6.57 22.97 8.28
N THR A 346 -7.51 23.54 9.03
CA THR A 346 -7.25 24.03 10.40
C THR A 346 -6.74 22.92 11.32
N ARG A 347 -7.27 21.70 11.22
CA ARG A 347 -6.76 20.53 11.97
C ARG A 347 -5.34 20.15 11.56
N LEU A 348 -5.02 20.19 10.27
CA LEU A 348 -3.64 19.98 9.81
C LEU A 348 -2.69 21.03 10.38
N LEU A 349 -3.04 22.31 10.31
CA LEU A 349 -2.19 23.38 10.83
C LEU A 349 -1.98 23.25 12.35
N ALA A 350 -3.00 22.84 13.10
CA ALA A 350 -2.87 22.54 14.52
C ALA A 350 -1.95 21.34 14.79
N LEU A 351 -2.02 20.29 13.98
CA LEU A 351 -1.10 19.15 14.05
C LEU A 351 0.35 19.60 13.78
N VAL A 352 0.57 20.42 12.75
CA VAL A 352 1.89 20.98 12.41
C VAL A 352 2.42 21.83 13.57
N ALA A 353 1.63 22.77 14.08
CA ALA A 353 2.03 23.62 15.19
C ALA A 353 2.41 22.79 16.43
N ARG A 354 1.66 21.72 16.74
CA ARG A 354 1.97 20.83 17.86
C ARG A 354 3.22 20.00 17.63
N ALA A 355 3.44 19.51 16.42
CA ALA A 355 4.53 18.58 16.11
C ALA A 355 5.88 19.29 15.86
N THR A 356 5.87 20.51 15.29
CA THR A 356 7.09 21.20 14.84
C THR A 356 7.24 22.60 15.42
N GLY A 357 6.19 23.17 16.01
CA GLY A 357 6.17 24.58 16.43
C GLY A 357 6.03 25.59 15.28
N ALA A 358 5.99 25.12 14.03
CA ALA A 358 5.82 26.00 12.87
C ALA A 358 4.43 26.65 12.88
N ARG A 359 4.40 27.96 12.63
CA ARG A 359 3.16 28.72 12.48
C ARG A 359 2.84 28.85 11.01
N MET A 360 1.69 28.31 10.62
CA MET A 360 1.17 28.32 9.26
C MET A 360 -0.18 29.05 9.21
N SER A 361 -0.56 29.54 8.04
CA SER A 361 -1.80 30.31 7.86
C SER A 361 -2.86 29.50 7.10
N PRO A 362 -4.15 29.56 7.50
CA PRO A 362 -5.25 28.94 6.75
C PRO A 362 -5.51 29.61 5.39
N ASP A 363 -5.04 30.84 5.18
CA ASP A 363 -5.25 31.59 3.94
C ASP A 363 -4.16 31.35 2.89
N VAL A 364 -3.05 30.70 3.29
CA VAL A 364 -1.91 30.40 2.42
C VAL A 364 -2.08 29.02 1.79
N LEU A 365 -1.80 28.87 0.49
CA LEU A 365 -1.89 27.57 -0.19
C LEU A 365 -0.91 26.57 0.44
N THR A 366 -1.45 25.43 0.86
CA THR A 366 -0.72 24.35 1.54
C THR A 366 -0.49 23.18 0.60
N ILE A 367 0.76 22.94 0.23
CA ILE A 367 1.17 21.75 -0.51
C ILE A 367 1.46 20.61 0.46
N GLY A 368 0.79 19.47 0.27
CA GLY A 368 1.06 18.24 1.02
C GLY A 368 1.91 17.27 0.21
N PHE A 369 2.91 16.65 0.85
CA PHE A 369 3.65 15.52 0.30
C PHE A 369 3.94 14.51 1.41
N ALA A 370 3.46 13.27 1.27
CA ALA A 370 3.80 12.21 2.21
C ALA A 370 3.98 10.84 1.57
N ARG A 371 5.23 10.35 1.53
CA ARG A 371 5.58 9.06 0.91
C ARG A 371 6.78 8.39 1.60
N ARG A 372 7.08 7.14 1.23
CA ARG A 372 8.37 6.53 1.55
C ARG A 372 9.48 7.35 0.90
N MET A 373 10.53 7.66 1.65
CA MET A 373 11.67 8.48 1.21
C MET A 373 12.66 7.57 0.47
N THR A 374 12.52 7.48 -0.84
CA THR A 374 13.37 6.71 -1.76
C THR A 374 13.68 7.56 -2.99
N MET A 375 14.82 7.34 -3.64
CA MET A 375 15.30 8.17 -4.76
C MET A 375 14.27 8.38 -5.88
N TYR A 376 13.58 7.32 -6.30
CA TYR A 376 12.62 7.42 -7.40
C TYR A 376 11.36 8.25 -7.06
N LYS A 377 11.06 8.54 -5.78
CA LYS A 377 9.90 9.36 -5.39
C LYS A 377 10.16 10.87 -5.49
N ARG A 378 11.44 11.28 -5.63
CA ARG A 378 11.91 12.67 -5.80
C ARG A 378 11.22 13.69 -4.89
N ALA A 379 11.22 13.43 -3.57
CA ALA A 379 10.65 14.34 -2.58
C ALA A 379 11.33 15.72 -2.57
N ASP A 380 12.56 15.78 -3.06
CA ASP A 380 13.40 16.97 -3.21
C ASP A 380 13.17 17.75 -4.51
N LEU A 381 12.34 17.27 -5.45
CA LEU A 381 12.12 17.94 -6.74
C LEU A 381 11.55 19.35 -6.58
N LEU A 382 10.62 19.56 -5.63
CA LEU A 382 10.07 20.89 -5.33
C LEU A 382 11.15 21.89 -4.87
N PHE A 383 12.27 21.38 -4.33
CA PHE A 383 13.35 22.15 -3.74
C PHE A 383 14.59 22.22 -4.63
N SER A 384 14.50 21.79 -5.91
CA SER A 384 15.63 21.83 -6.84
C SER A 384 16.14 23.25 -7.14
N ASP A 385 15.24 24.25 -7.09
CA ASP A 385 15.55 25.67 -7.20
C ASP A 385 14.86 26.43 -6.06
N VAL A 386 15.53 26.42 -4.90
CA VAL A 386 15.07 27.07 -3.67
C VAL A 386 14.86 28.57 -3.87
N LYS A 387 15.70 29.23 -4.68
CA LYS A 387 15.60 30.66 -4.94
C LYS A 387 14.32 30.97 -5.69
N ARG A 388 14.05 30.25 -6.78
CA ARG A 388 12.83 30.43 -7.55
C ARG A 388 11.60 30.16 -6.70
N LEU A 389 11.59 29.09 -5.91
CA LEU A 389 10.49 28.78 -4.99
C LEU A 389 10.26 29.91 -3.96
N ALA A 390 11.33 30.50 -3.42
CA ALA A 390 11.26 31.62 -2.49
C ALA A 390 10.79 32.93 -3.15
N ASP A 391 10.99 33.11 -4.45
CA ASP A 391 10.62 34.34 -5.17
C ASP A 391 9.10 34.40 -5.43
N PHE A 392 8.49 33.31 -5.94
CA PHE A 392 7.04 33.31 -6.20
C PHE A 392 6.20 32.80 -5.02
N GLY A 393 6.80 32.03 -4.10
CA GLY A 393 6.11 31.41 -2.97
C GLY A 393 6.03 32.28 -1.71
N ASP A 394 6.77 33.38 -1.62
CA ASP A 394 6.81 34.25 -0.43
C ASP A 394 5.41 34.74 -0.05
N GLY A 395 4.95 34.39 1.16
CA GLY A 395 3.60 34.68 1.67
C GLY A 395 2.44 34.01 0.91
N ARG A 396 2.73 33.21 -0.12
CA ARG A 396 1.73 32.56 -0.99
C ARG A 396 1.77 31.04 -0.95
N LEU A 397 2.83 30.45 -0.40
CA LEU A 397 2.99 29.01 -0.28
C LEU A 397 3.45 28.60 1.12
N GLN A 398 2.94 27.46 1.55
CA GLN A 398 3.48 26.68 2.66
C GLN A 398 3.45 25.19 2.30
N VAL A 399 4.38 24.42 2.87
CA VAL A 399 4.57 23.01 2.50
C VAL A 399 4.61 22.14 3.74
N VAL A 400 3.86 21.03 3.72
CA VAL A 400 3.87 20.01 4.77
C VAL A 400 4.37 18.70 4.16
N LEU A 401 5.52 18.25 4.66
CA LEU A 401 6.20 17.03 4.25
C LEU A 401 6.05 15.97 5.34
N ALA A 402 5.97 14.69 4.95
CA ALA A 402 6.10 13.57 5.88
C ALA A 402 6.65 12.34 5.16
N GLY A 403 7.32 11.44 5.87
CA GLY A 403 7.80 10.21 5.26
C GLY A 403 8.91 9.54 6.04
N LYS A 404 9.13 8.27 5.72
CA LYS A 404 10.15 7.41 6.33
C LYS A 404 11.07 6.84 5.26
N ALA A 405 12.36 6.81 5.52
CA ALA A 405 13.34 6.08 4.73
C ALA A 405 13.54 4.69 5.33
N HIS A 406 13.79 3.65 4.52
CA HIS A 406 14.13 2.35 5.07
C HIS A 406 15.42 2.46 5.91
N PRO A 407 15.57 1.75 7.06
CA PRO A 407 16.76 1.88 7.91
C PRO A 407 18.09 1.55 7.19
N GLN A 408 18.02 0.69 6.17
CA GLN A 408 19.15 0.32 5.31
C GLN A 408 19.23 1.14 3.99
N ASP A 409 18.28 2.04 3.74
CA ASP A 409 18.29 2.94 2.56
C ASP A 409 18.97 4.26 2.93
N GLU A 410 20.30 4.25 2.92
CA GLU A 410 21.10 5.45 3.15
C GLU A 410 20.74 6.59 2.18
N PRO A 411 20.63 6.38 0.85
CA PRO A 411 20.17 7.44 -0.07
C PRO A 411 18.84 8.06 0.35
N GLY A 412 17.86 7.25 0.76
CA GLY A 412 16.58 7.69 1.28
C GLY A 412 16.69 8.57 2.54
N GLN A 413 17.60 8.25 3.46
CA GLN A 413 17.86 9.05 4.65
C GLN A 413 18.49 10.40 4.31
N HIS A 414 19.43 10.43 3.36
CA HIS A 414 20.03 11.68 2.89
C HIS A 414 19.01 12.59 2.18
N ILE A 415 17.94 12.06 1.59
CA ILE A 415 16.83 12.89 1.07
C ILE A 415 16.21 13.69 2.22
N ILE A 416 15.95 13.07 3.38
CA ILE A 416 15.36 13.76 4.54
C ILE A 416 16.28 14.89 5.01
N GLU A 417 17.57 14.63 5.12
CA GLU A 417 18.56 15.65 5.50
C GLU A 417 18.59 16.83 4.50
N ARG A 418 18.53 16.57 3.18
CA ARG A 418 18.41 17.63 2.16
C ARG A 418 17.12 18.44 2.31
N LEU A 419 16.01 17.81 2.67
CA LEU A 419 14.75 18.53 2.93
C LEU A 419 14.91 19.47 4.12
N PHE A 420 15.63 19.08 5.17
CA PHE A 420 15.92 19.96 6.32
C PHE A 420 16.82 21.14 5.93
N GLN A 421 17.80 20.93 5.05
CA GLN A 421 18.60 22.03 4.49
C GLN A 421 17.73 23.01 3.67
N ALA A 422 16.79 22.49 2.88
CA ALA A 422 15.85 23.33 2.13
C ALA A 422 14.88 24.10 3.05
N ILE A 423 14.40 23.46 4.12
CA ILE A 423 13.58 24.11 5.17
C ILE A 423 14.33 25.31 5.76
N GLU A 424 15.61 25.14 6.09
CA GLU A 424 16.45 26.23 6.61
C GLU A 424 16.64 27.34 5.57
N ALA A 425 16.94 26.98 4.32
CA ALA A 425 17.18 27.96 3.25
C ALA A 425 15.93 28.79 2.88
N LEU A 426 14.73 28.27 3.11
CA LEU A 426 13.45 28.95 2.87
C LEU A 426 12.93 29.74 4.08
N ARG A 427 13.64 29.70 5.21
CA ARG A 427 13.19 30.31 6.47
C ARG A 427 12.87 31.79 6.27
N GLY A 428 11.67 32.18 6.73
CA GLY A 428 11.18 33.55 6.66
C GLY A 428 10.56 33.93 5.30
N ARG A 429 10.56 33.04 4.31
CA ARG A 429 9.96 33.25 2.98
C ARG A 429 8.82 32.27 2.74
N VAL A 430 9.12 30.97 2.74
CA VAL A 430 8.15 29.88 2.54
C VAL A 430 8.18 28.99 3.78
N THR A 431 7.03 28.84 4.44
CA THR A 431 6.98 27.99 5.64
C THR A 431 6.92 26.52 5.22
N VAL A 432 7.95 25.75 5.57
CA VAL A 432 8.01 24.31 5.30
C VAL A 432 8.11 23.56 6.62
N ALA A 433 7.26 22.55 6.82
CA ALA A 433 7.28 21.70 8.01
C ALA A 433 7.41 20.22 7.62
N PHE A 434 8.25 19.48 8.34
CA PHE A 434 8.37 18.04 8.23
C PHE A 434 7.72 17.36 9.44
N LEU A 435 6.70 16.54 9.23
CA LEU A 435 6.05 15.76 10.28
C LEU A 435 6.79 14.41 10.47
N PRO A 436 7.32 14.14 11.66
CA PRO A 436 7.99 12.86 11.96
C PRO A 436 6.96 11.74 12.16
N ASP A 437 7.43 10.50 12.01
CA ASP A 437 6.70 9.27 12.31
C ASP A 437 5.34 9.16 11.59
N TYR A 438 5.37 9.29 10.27
CA TYR A 438 4.19 9.15 9.42
C TYR A 438 3.46 7.81 9.61
N GLN A 439 2.16 7.87 9.93
CA GLN A 439 1.23 6.75 10.16
C GLN A 439 -0.15 7.06 9.53
N MET A 440 -1.09 6.10 9.56
CA MET A 440 -2.40 6.25 8.91
C MET A 440 -3.25 7.45 9.41
N ASP A 441 -3.28 7.74 10.71
CA ASP A 441 -4.10 8.84 11.26
C ASP A 441 -3.51 10.21 10.87
N MET A 442 -2.17 10.30 10.90
CA MET A 442 -1.45 11.46 10.39
C MET A 442 -1.69 11.61 8.88
N ALA A 443 -1.69 10.52 8.13
CA ALA A 443 -1.95 10.52 6.70
C ALA A 443 -3.30 11.12 6.37
N LEU A 444 -4.38 10.71 7.05
CA LEU A 444 -5.71 11.28 6.80
C LEU A 444 -5.74 12.79 7.09
N THR A 445 -5.15 13.21 8.22
CA THR A 445 -5.14 14.62 8.61
C THR A 445 -4.34 15.48 7.62
N LEU A 446 -3.16 15.01 7.23
CA LEU A 446 -2.27 15.69 6.29
C LEU A 446 -2.89 15.75 4.89
N ILE A 447 -3.42 14.64 4.39
CA ILE A 447 -4.02 14.57 3.06
C ILE A 447 -5.24 15.48 2.99
N ALA A 448 -6.17 15.36 3.95
CA ALA A 448 -7.43 16.11 3.93
C ALA A 448 -7.25 17.62 4.17
N GLY A 449 -6.23 18.02 4.93
CA GLY A 449 -5.95 19.43 5.22
C GLY A 449 -5.03 20.13 4.22
N SER A 450 -4.50 19.41 3.22
CA SER A 450 -3.69 20.02 2.16
C SER A 450 -4.58 20.65 1.10
N ASP A 451 -4.20 21.78 0.52
CA ASP A 451 -4.92 22.35 -0.63
C ASP A 451 -4.52 21.65 -1.92
N LEU A 452 -3.25 21.22 -2.04
CA LEU A 452 -2.72 20.57 -3.23
C LEU A 452 -1.90 19.34 -2.83
N TRP A 453 -2.20 18.19 -3.42
CA TRP A 453 -1.47 16.94 -3.17
C TRP A 453 -0.37 16.71 -4.21
N LEU A 454 0.90 16.81 -3.79
CA LEU A 454 2.05 16.71 -4.67
C LEU A 454 2.59 15.27 -4.74
N ASN A 455 2.82 14.76 -5.96
CA ASN A 455 3.57 13.51 -6.18
C ASN A 455 4.55 13.63 -7.35
N THR A 456 5.81 13.32 -7.13
CA THR A 456 6.89 13.54 -8.11
C THR A 456 7.66 12.26 -8.47
N PRO A 457 7.02 11.08 -8.62
CA PRO A 457 7.77 9.86 -8.94
C PRO A 457 8.49 9.97 -10.29
N ARG A 458 9.61 9.26 -10.44
CA ARG A 458 10.24 9.00 -11.73
C ARG A 458 9.40 8.00 -12.51
N ARG A 459 9.17 8.29 -13.78
CA ARG A 459 8.50 7.38 -14.73
C ARG A 459 9.46 6.25 -15.13
N PRO A 460 9.01 5.00 -15.32
CA PRO A 460 7.70 4.42 -15.01
C PRO A 460 7.72 3.66 -13.65
N HIS A 461 8.32 4.24 -12.61
CA HIS A 461 8.58 3.54 -11.34
C HIS A 461 7.42 3.62 -10.34
N GLU A 462 6.31 4.28 -10.68
CA GLU A 462 5.08 4.23 -9.90
C GLU A 462 4.10 3.21 -10.49
N ALA A 463 3.91 2.08 -9.80
CA ALA A 463 2.90 1.09 -10.21
C ALA A 463 1.46 1.62 -10.13
N SER A 464 1.15 2.41 -9.08
CA SER A 464 -0.20 2.98 -8.89
C SER A 464 -0.10 4.29 -8.12
N GLY A 465 -0.24 4.27 -6.79
CA GLY A 465 -0.12 5.45 -5.93
C GLY A 465 -1.43 5.82 -5.22
N THR A 466 -1.77 5.10 -4.14
CA THR A 466 -3.07 5.28 -3.45
C THR A 466 -3.18 6.59 -2.66
N SER A 467 -2.08 7.28 -2.35
CA SER A 467 -2.14 8.56 -1.61
C SER A 467 -2.93 9.63 -2.36
N GLY A 468 -2.74 9.72 -3.68
CA GLY A 468 -3.49 10.65 -4.52
C GLY A 468 -4.98 10.32 -4.59
N MET A 469 -5.35 9.04 -4.58
CA MET A 469 -6.75 8.60 -4.51
C MET A 469 -7.42 8.99 -3.18
N LYS A 470 -6.67 9.02 -2.07
CA LYS A 470 -7.17 9.49 -0.76
C LYS A 470 -7.42 10.99 -0.77
N ALA A 471 -6.55 11.75 -1.42
CA ALA A 471 -6.71 13.20 -1.57
C ALA A 471 -8.03 13.55 -2.26
N THR A 472 -8.40 12.79 -3.30
CA THR A 472 -9.64 13.07 -4.05
C THR A 472 -10.90 12.87 -3.23
N HIS A 473 -10.90 11.97 -2.23
CA HIS A 473 -12.03 11.77 -1.31
C HIS A 473 -12.23 12.95 -0.35
N ASN A 474 -11.27 13.86 -0.25
CA ASN A 474 -11.35 15.06 0.58
C ASN A 474 -11.45 16.34 -0.25
N GLY A 475 -11.71 16.23 -1.56
CA GLY A 475 -11.75 17.39 -2.45
C GLY A 475 -10.39 18.01 -2.72
N VAL A 476 -9.28 17.32 -2.43
CA VAL A 476 -7.93 17.84 -2.63
C VAL A 476 -7.44 17.49 -4.04
N PRO A 477 -7.20 18.48 -4.93
CA PRO A 477 -6.66 18.25 -6.25
C PRO A 477 -5.24 17.68 -6.21
N ASN A 478 -4.88 16.91 -7.24
CA ASN A 478 -3.55 16.33 -7.37
C ASN A 478 -2.68 17.19 -8.30
N PHE A 479 -1.41 17.32 -7.96
CA PHE A 479 -0.37 17.81 -8.84
C PHE A 479 0.72 16.75 -8.92
N SER A 480 0.78 16.04 -10.05
CA SER A 480 1.59 14.83 -10.13
C SER A 480 2.19 14.58 -11.49
N VAL A 481 3.36 13.95 -11.49
CA VAL A 481 3.92 13.30 -12.68
C VAL A 481 2.93 12.27 -13.21
N LEU A 482 2.76 12.20 -14.54
CA LEU A 482 1.88 11.23 -15.21
C LEU A 482 2.49 9.83 -15.19
N ASP A 483 2.33 9.15 -14.07
CA ASP A 483 2.70 7.74 -13.86
C ASP A 483 1.66 7.03 -12.98
N GLY A 484 1.67 5.69 -12.99
CA GLY A 484 0.78 4.87 -12.17
C GLY A 484 -0.70 5.22 -12.35
N TRP A 485 -1.40 5.48 -11.24
CA TRP A 485 -2.84 5.77 -11.24
C TRP A 485 -3.18 7.11 -11.87
N TRP A 486 -2.24 8.06 -11.85
CA TRP A 486 -2.52 9.43 -12.27
C TRP A 486 -2.80 9.50 -13.77
N ILE A 487 -2.24 8.59 -14.57
CA ILE A 487 -2.59 8.43 -15.99
C ILE A 487 -4.09 8.15 -16.18
N GLU A 488 -4.72 7.41 -15.25
CA GLU A 488 -6.15 7.07 -15.32
C GLU A 488 -7.06 8.18 -14.77
N GLY A 489 -6.58 8.99 -13.80
CA GLY A 489 -7.37 9.99 -13.09
C GLY A 489 -7.12 11.45 -13.49
N HIS A 490 -6.11 11.70 -14.33
CA HIS A 490 -5.73 13.05 -14.75
C HIS A 490 -6.63 13.57 -15.88
N VAL A 491 -7.16 14.76 -15.66
CA VAL A 491 -7.71 15.64 -16.69
C VAL A 491 -7.18 17.03 -16.36
N GLU A 492 -6.30 17.56 -17.22
CA GLU A 492 -5.56 18.80 -16.98
C GLU A 492 -6.48 19.99 -16.64
N GLY A 493 -6.21 20.65 -15.50
CA GLY A 493 -7.00 21.78 -15.01
C GLY A 493 -8.41 21.43 -14.52
N VAL A 494 -8.80 20.16 -14.56
CA VAL A 494 -10.14 19.70 -14.18
C VAL A 494 -10.09 18.84 -12.94
N THR A 495 -9.27 17.79 -12.91
CA THR A 495 -9.08 16.95 -11.70
C THR A 495 -7.77 17.26 -10.96
N GLY A 496 -6.92 18.09 -11.57
CA GLY A 496 -5.58 18.43 -11.10
C GLY A 496 -4.66 18.76 -12.26
N TRP A 497 -3.35 18.71 -12.02
CA TRP A 497 -2.32 19.09 -12.99
C TRP A 497 -1.26 18.01 -13.15
N SER A 498 -0.73 17.89 -14.36
CA SER A 498 0.40 17.00 -14.67
C SER A 498 1.75 17.67 -14.38
N ILE A 499 2.81 16.89 -14.21
CA ILE A 499 4.20 17.37 -14.21
C ILE A 499 4.98 16.66 -15.32
N GLY A 500 5.65 17.45 -16.15
CA GLY A 500 6.49 16.98 -17.23
C GLY A 500 5.71 16.65 -18.51
N PRO A 501 6.37 15.97 -19.47
CA PRO A 501 5.77 15.65 -20.77
C PRO A 501 4.57 14.69 -20.67
N PRO A 502 3.70 14.67 -21.69
CA PRO A 502 2.59 13.73 -21.76
C PRO A 502 3.08 12.27 -21.87
N PRO A 503 2.22 11.27 -21.56
CA PRO A 503 2.65 9.87 -21.41
C PRO A 503 3.15 9.21 -22.70
N TRP A 504 2.77 9.73 -23.87
CA TRP A 504 3.24 9.22 -25.17
C TRP A 504 4.62 9.76 -25.57
N GLU A 505 5.08 10.85 -24.93
CA GLU A 505 6.44 11.38 -25.08
C GLU A 505 7.41 10.77 -24.06
N SER A 506 6.91 10.14 -23.00
CA SER A 506 7.76 9.41 -22.07
C SER A 506 8.15 8.06 -22.68
N THR A 507 9.31 8.02 -23.31
CA THR A 507 10.02 6.78 -23.58
C THR A 507 10.41 6.10 -22.25
N LEU A 508 10.79 4.82 -22.29
CA LEU A 508 11.39 4.11 -21.16
C LEU A 508 12.72 4.73 -20.66
N THR A 509 13.18 5.82 -21.30
CA THR A 509 14.40 6.55 -20.94
C THR A 509 14.04 7.76 -20.08
N ASP A 510 14.82 7.98 -19.02
CA ASP A 510 14.67 9.08 -18.08
C ASP A 510 14.41 10.43 -18.78
N THR A 511 13.26 11.04 -18.48
CA THR A 511 13.10 12.48 -18.73
C THR A 511 14.07 13.21 -17.79
N PRO A 512 14.88 14.19 -18.27
CA PRO A 512 15.77 14.92 -17.38
C PRO A 512 14.98 15.59 -16.24
N ASP A 513 15.40 15.39 -14.98
CA ASP A 513 14.76 15.95 -13.79
C ASP A 513 14.56 17.48 -13.91
N ILE A 514 15.43 18.16 -14.64
CA ILE A 514 15.35 19.60 -14.94
C ILE A 514 14.06 19.97 -15.69
N ARG A 515 13.62 19.16 -16.68
CA ARG A 515 12.40 19.46 -17.45
C ARG A 515 11.16 19.35 -16.57
N ASP A 516 11.11 18.33 -15.71
CA ASP A 516 10.03 18.15 -14.74
C ASP A 516 10.01 19.29 -13.72
N ALA A 517 11.18 19.70 -13.20
CA ALA A 517 11.29 20.82 -12.27
C ALA A 517 10.82 22.15 -12.89
N HIS A 518 11.22 22.45 -14.13
CA HIS A 518 10.77 23.66 -14.83
C HIS A 518 9.26 23.69 -15.02
N ASP A 519 8.66 22.61 -15.52
CA ASP A 519 7.20 22.52 -15.68
C ASP A 519 6.47 22.59 -14.34
N LEU A 520 7.04 21.98 -13.30
CA LEU A 520 6.53 22.06 -11.93
C LEU A 520 6.44 23.53 -11.46
N TYR A 521 7.53 24.29 -11.58
CA TYR A 521 7.56 25.69 -11.16
C TYR A 521 6.67 26.58 -12.03
N ASP A 522 6.69 26.39 -13.36
CA ASP A 522 5.86 27.18 -14.28
C ASP A 522 4.37 27.02 -13.99
N LYS A 523 3.91 25.77 -13.74
CA LYS A 523 2.50 25.51 -13.40
C LYS A 523 2.13 26.04 -12.01
N LEU A 524 3.00 25.90 -11.01
CA LEU A 524 2.74 26.49 -9.69
C LEU A 524 2.57 28.00 -9.78
N GLU A 525 3.54 28.67 -10.42
CA GLU A 525 3.62 30.12 -10.50
C GLU A 525 2.51 30.74 -11.36
N ARG A 526 2.24 30.16 -12.54
CA ARG A 526 1.42 30.80 -13.58
C ARG A 526 0.01 30.25 -13.71
N VAL A 527 -0.28 29.09 -13.12
CA VAL A 527 -1.58 28.41 -13.28
C VAL A 527 -2.23 28.18 -11.92
N ILE A 528 -1.57 27.44 -11.03
CA ILE A 528 -2.16 26.95 -9.78
C ILE A 528 -2.33 28.08 -8.77
N LEU A 529 -1.29 28.89 -8.55
CA LEU A 529 -1.35 30.01 -7.62
C LEU A 529 -2.39 31.06 -8.03
N PRO A 530 -2.42 31.55 -9.29
CA PRO A 530 -3.49 32.45 -9.74
C PRO A 530 -4.88 31.86 -9.55
N LEU A 531 -5.11 30.60 -9.91
CA LEU A 531 -6.43 29.96 -9.72
C LEU A 531 -6.85 29.93 -8.25
N TYR A 532 -5.96 29.53 -7.34
CA TYR A 532 -6.30 29.43 -5.92
C TYR A 532 -6.62 30.79 -5.27
N TYR A 533 -5.89 31.84 -5.65
CA TYR A 533 -6.00 33.16 -5.03
C TYR A 533 -7.02 34.07 -5.71
N ASP A 534 -7.11 34.02 -7.04
CA ASP A 534 -7.85 34.98 -7.84
C ASP A 534 -9.21 34.43 -8.31
N ASP A 535 -9.40 33.10 -8.32
CA ASP A 535 -10.64 32.45 -8.78
C ASP A 535 -11.07 31.28 -7.88
N ARG A 536 -11.64 31.64 -6.72
CA ARG A 536 -12.18 30.66 -5.75
C ARG A 536 -13.25 29.74 -6.37
N PRO A 537 -14.25 30.21 -7.15
CA PRO A 537 -15.20 29.32 -7.82
C PRO A 537 -14.53 28.30 -8.73
N GLY A 538 -13.53 28.73 -9.52
CA GLY A 538 -12.73 27.84 -10.36
C GLY A 538 -11.99 26.78 -9.54
N TRP A 539 -11.36 27.17 -8.44
CA TRP A 539 -10.71 26.21 -7.53
C TRP A 539 -11.69 25.18 -6.97
N ILE A 540 -12.85 25.62 -6.48
CA ILE A 540 -13.91 24.73 -5.96
C ILE A 540 -14.42 23.78 -7.06
N ALA A 541 -14.50 24.22 -8.31
CA ALA A 541 -14.84 23.35 -9.43
C ALA A 541 -13.82 22.22 -9.60
N VAL A 542 -12.52 22.51 -9.48
CA VAL A 542 -11.47 21.47 -9.49
C VAL A 542 -11.63 20.50 -8.30
N MET A 543 -11.92 21.02 -7.10
CA MET A 543 -12.19 20.18 -5.91
C MET A 543 -13.37 19.23 -6.15
N LYS A 544 -14.48 19.74 -6.69
CA LYS A 544 -15.66 18.95 -7.06
C LYS A 544 -15.31 17.91 -8.10
N HIS A 545 -14.59 18.25 -9.15
CA HIS A 545 -14.18 17.28 -10.16
C HIS A 545 -13.22 16.22 -9.63
N ALA A 546 -12.32 16.55 -8.70
CA ALA A 546 -11.51 15.55 -8.00
C ALA A 546 -12.41 14.54 -7.26
N ILE A 547 -13.44 14.99 -6.54
CA ILE A 547 -14.39 14.09 -5.88
C ILE A 547 -15.20 13.29 -6.93
N GLY A 548 -15.90 13.99 -7.82
CA GLY A 548 -16.90 13.41 -8.69
C GLY A 548 -16.33 12.50 -9.78
N LYS A 549 -15.13 12.78 -10.29
CA LYS A 549 -14.49 11.95 -11.33
C LYS A 549 -13.52 10.92 -10.75
N ASN A 550 -12.76 11.30 -9.72
CA ASN A 550 -11.72 10.41 -9.19
C ASN A 550 -12.19 9.64 -7.96
N ALA A 551 -12.71 10.28 -6.90
CA ALA A 551 -13.12 9.55 -5.69
C ALA A 551 -14.23 8.52 -5.98
N SER A 552 -15.17 8.86 -6.87
CA SER A 552 -16.24 7.95 -7.31
C SER A 552 -15.74 6.70 -8.04
N TYR A 553 -14.56 6.73 -8.66
CA TYR A 553 -13.99 5.63 -9.44
C TYR A 553 -12.88 4.86 -8.69
N PHE A 554 -11.97 5.58 -8.01
CA PHE A 554 -10.80 5.01 -7.33
C PHE A 554 -11.11 4.57 -5.90
N ASN A 555 -12.08 3.68 -5.75
CA ASN A 555 -12.51 3.14 -4.47
C ASN A 555 -12.35 1.60 -4.42
N CYS A 556 -12.14 1.06 -3.21
CA CYS A 556 -11.95 -0.38 -3.02
C CYS A 556 -13.22 -1.20 -3.28
N HIS A 557 -14.42 -0.61 -3.21
CA HIS A 557 -15.67 -1.32 -3.53
C HIS A 557 -15.68 -1.76 -5.00
N ARG A 558 -15.40 -0.83 -5.92
CA ARG A 558 -15.23 -1.09 -7.34
C ARG A 558 -14.09 -2.07 -7.60
N MET A 559 -12.95 -1.91 -6.93
CA MET A 559 -11.80 -2.83 -7.05
C MET A 559 -12.20 -4.26 -6.67
N MET A 560 -12.87 -4.43 -5.54
CA MET A 560 -13.28 -5.75 -5.05
C MET A 560 -14.38 -6.38 -5.90
N ARG A 561 -15.34 -5.58 -6.40
CA ARG A 561 -16.33 -6.06 -7.39
C ARG A 561 -15.63 -6.67 -8.61
N ARG A 562 -14.55 -6.07 -9.10
CA ARG A 562 -13.74 -6.63 -10.20
C ARG A 562 -12.99 -7.89 -9.81
N TYR A 563 -12.35 -7.94 -8.64
CA TYR A 563 -11.70 -9.18 -8.18
C TYR A 563 -12.69 -10.34 -8.07
N VAL A 564 -13.91 -10.07 -7.58
CA VAL A 564 -14.97 -11.09 -7.49
C VAL A 564 -15.31 -11.63 -8.88
N THR A 565 -15.63 -10.74 -9.83
CA THR A 565 -16.09 -11.15 -11.17
C THR A 565 -14.97 -11.69 -12.06
N GLU A 566 -13.77 -11.12 -11.98
CA GLU A 566 -12.67 -11.43 -12.89
C GLU A 566 -11.72 -12.50 -12.34
N ALA A 567 -11.59 -12.66 -11.02
CA ALA A 567 -10.61 -13.58 -10.41
C ALA A 567 -11.23 -14.68 -9.55
N TYR A 568 -12.22 -14.38 -8.70
CA TYR A 568 -12.70 -15.33 -7.69
C TYR A 568 -13.81 -16.27 -8.15
N LEU A 569 -14.66 -15.83 -9.07
CA LEU A 569 -15.74 -16.65 -9.62
C LEU A 569 -15.30 -17.61 -10.73
N ARG A 570 -14.07 -17.50 -11.23
CA ARG A 570 -13.50 -18.36 -12.28
C ARG A 570 -13.26 -19.79 -11.83
#